data_AF-A0A836CQ34-F1
#
_entry.id   AF-A0A836CQ34-F1
#
_cell.length_a   1.000
_cell.length_b   1.000
_cell.length_c   1.000
_cell.angle_alpha   90.00
_cell.angle_beta   90.00
_cell.angle_gamma   90.00
#
_symmetry.space_group_name_H-M   'P 1'
#
loop_
_entity.id
_entity.type
_entity.pdbx_description
1 polymer ?
#
loop_
_entity_poly.entity_id
_entity_poly.type
_entity_poly.pdbx_seq_one_letter_code
_entity_poly.pdbx_strand_id
1 'polypeptide(L)' 'LRELKVEDALLYLDQVKMEFGDKPEIYKEFLDIMKNFKAQAIDMLGVINRASTLFRGYNKLILGFNTFLPD' A
#
# COMPACT_ATOMS: atom_id res chain seq x y z
N LEU A 1 -4.13 -4.02 20.72
CA LEU A 1 -3.45 -3.11 19.78
C LEU A 1 -2.50 -3.97 18.96
N ARG A 2 -2.80 -4.22 17.69
CA ARG A 2 -1.93 -5.03 16.84
C ARG A 2 -0.75 -4.12 16.46
N GLU A 3 0.42 -4.34 17.05
CA GLU A 3 1.63 -3.63 16.63
C GLU A 3 1.97 -4.10 15.22
N LEU A 4 1.74 -3.23 14.24
CA LEU A 4 2.21 -3.46 12.88
C LEU A 4 3.73 -3.47 12.90
N LYS A 5 4.32 -4.65 12.68
CA LYS A 5 5.77 -4.76 12.65
C LYS A 5 6.29 -4.18 11.34
N VAL A 6 7.40 -3.46 11.44
CA VAL A 6 8.14 -2.96 10.27
C VAL A 6 8.47 -4.10 9.31
N GLU A 7 8.71 -5.30 9.84
CA GLU A 7 8.92 -6.54 9.09
C GLU A 7 7.75 -6.87 8.16
N ASP A 8 6.51 -6.79 8.64
CA ASP A 8 5.31 -7.08 7.85
C ASP A 8 5.15 -6.05 6.72
N ALA A 9 5.44 -4.78 6.98
CA ALA A 9 5.36 -3.72 5.98
C ALA A 9 6.43 -3.92 4.88
N LEU A 10 7.63 -4.37 5.24
CA LEU A 10 8.69 -4.69 4.27
C LEU A 10 8.32 -5.90 3.41
N LEU A 11 7.73 -6.95 3.99
CA LEU A 11 7.24 -8.10 3.24
C LEU A 11 6.14 -7.71 2.25
N TYR A 12 5.23 -6.82 2.66
CA TYR A 12 4.19 -6.31 1.75
C TYR A 12 4.78 -5.50 0.58
N LEU A 13 5.78 -4.65 0.86
CA LEU A 13 6.48 -3.90 -0.19
C LEU A 13 7.19 -4.82 -1.19
N ASP A 14 7.82 -5.89 -0.69
CA ASP A 14 8.46 -6.89 -1.55
C ASP A 14 7.43 -7.60 -2.44
N GLN A 15 6.27 -7.95 -1.90
CA GLN A 15 5.17 -8.56 -2.65
C GLN A 15 4.65 -7.65 -3.76
N VAL A 16 4.46 -6.35 -3.49
CA VAL A 16 4.07 -5.37 -4.52
C VAL A 16 5.14 -5.28 -5.59
N LYS A 17 6.42 -5.27 -5.21
CA LYS A 17 7.54 -5.19 -6.15
C LYS A 17 7.66 -6.44 -7.03
N MET A 18 7.38 -7.63 -6.48
CA MET A 18 7.37 -8.88 -7.25
C MET A 18 6.21 -8.92 -8.26
N GLU A 19 4.99 -8.55 -7.83
CA GLU A 19 3.80 -8.55 -8.71
C GLU A 19 3.92 -7.51 -9.85
N PHE A 20 4.58 -6.39 -9.58
CA PHE A 20 4.76 -5.30 -10.55
C PHE A 20 6.22 -5.16 -11.01
N GLY A 21 6.99 -6.25 -11.05
CA GLY A 21 8.40 -6.23 -11.47
C GLY A 21 8.62 -5.62 -12.86
N ASP A 22 7.67 -5.85 -13.77
CA ASP A 22 7.67 -5.30 -15.13
C ASP A 22 7.04 -3.90 -15.23
N LYS A 23 6.50 -3.37 -14.12
CA LYS A 23 5.75 -2.09 -14.05
C LYS A 23 6.26 -1.21 -12.90
N PRO A 24 7.50 -0.68 -13.00
CA PRO A 24 8.10 0.13 -11.94
C PRO A 24 7.29 1.40 -11.61
N GLU A 25 6.48 1.89 -12.54
CA GLU A 25 5.58 3.02 -12.34
C GLU A 25 4.54 2.75 -11.25
N ILE A 26 4.01 1.53 -11.15
CA ILE A 26 3.00 1.16 -10.14
C ILE A 26 3.64 1.16 -8.75
N TYR A 27 4.83 0.57 -8.62
CA TYR A 27 5.56 0.58 -7.35
C TYR A 27 5.90 2.02 -6.93
N LYS A 28 6.31 2.87 -7.88
CA LYS A 28 6.61 4.29 -7.61
C LYS A 28 5.36 5.06 -7.16
N GLU A 29 4.22 4.84 -7.81
CA GLU A 29 2.95 5.47 -7.44
C GLU A 29 2.47 5.03 -6.05
N PHE A 30 2.64 3.74 -5.71
CA PHE A 30 2.36 3.25 -4.36
C PHE A 30 3.19 3.96 -3.29
N LEU A 31 4.50 4.12 -3.53
CA LEU A 31 5.37 4.88 -2.62
C LEU A 31 4.96 6.34 -2.50
N ASP A 32 4.47 6.96 -3.56
CA ASP A 32 3.98 8.34 -3.54
C ASP A 32 2.72 8.47 -2.67
N ILE A 33 1.78 7.53 -2.81
CA ILE A 33 0.59 7.43 -1.96
C ILE A 33 0.99 7.33 -0.47
N MET A 34 1.95 6.46 -0.13
CA MET A 34 2.43 6.31 1.25
C MET A 34 3.13 7.56 1.77
N LYS A 35 3.91 8.26 0.93
CA LYS A 35 4.53 9.54 1.29
C LYS A 35 3.49 10.62 1.57
N ASN A 36 2.47 10.72 0.71
CA ASN A 36 1.38 11.70 0.88
C ASN A 36 0.60 11.45 2.17
N PHE A 37 0.35 10.18 2.52
CA PHE A 37 -0.27 9.82 3.79
C PHE A 37 0.62 10.19 4.98
N LYS A 38 1.92 9.88 4.93
CA LYS A 38 2.88 10.26 5.98
C LYS A 38 3.03 11.77 6.14
N ALA A 39 2.93 12.51 5.03
CA ALA A 39 2.94 13.97 5.01
C ALA A 39 1.59 14.61 5.42
N GLN A 40 0.58 13.80 5.78
CA GLN A 40 -0.79 14.24 6.09
C GLN A 40 -1.47 15.02 4.95
N ALA A 41 -0.99 14.85 3.72
CA ALA A 41 -1.58 15.46 2.52
C ALA A 41 -2.84 14.73 2.07
N ILE A 42 -2.96 13.44 2.42
CA ILE A 42 -4.18 12.63 2.27
C ILE A 42 -4.47 11.92 3.58
N ASP A 43 -5.75 11.72 3.86
CA ASP A 43 -6.25 11.01 5.03
C ASP A 43 -6.34 9.49 4.78
N MET A 44 -6.80 8.77 5.80
CA MET A 44 -6.94 7.31 5.74
C MET A 44 -7.89 6.85 4.62
N LEU A 45 -9.00 7.55 4.38
CA LEU A 45 -9.90 7.19 3.28
C LEU A 45 -9.24 7.48 1.92
N GLY A 46 -8.49 8.58 1.84
CA GLY A 46 -7.69 8.93 0.67
C GLY A 46 -6.65 7.87 0.32
N VAL A 47 -5.92 7.34 1.31
CA VAL A 47 -4.91 6.29 1.07
C VAL A 47 -5.56 4.98 0.62
N ILE A 48 -6.68 4.57 1.23
CA ILE A 48 -7.44 3.36 0.84
C ILE A 48 -7.93 3.48 -0.60
N ASN A 49 -8.56 4.60 -0.96
CA ASN A 49 -9.16 4.77 -2.28
C ASN A 49 -8.09 4.78 -3.39
N ARG A 50 -6.97 5.46 -3.16
CA ARG A 50 -5.86 5.48 -4.11
C ARG A 50 -5.18 4.12 -4.24
N ALA A 51 -4.91 3.43 -3.13
CA ALA A 51 -4.34 2.08 -3.17
C ALA A 51 -5.28 1.07 -3.86
N SER A 52 -6.59 1.15 -3.59
CA SER A 52 -7.60 0.29 -4.22
C SER A 52 -7.70 0.52 -5.73
N THR A 53 -7.55 1.78 -6.17
CA THR A 53 -7.52 2.13 -7.59
C THR A 53 -6.24 1.64 -8.26
N LEU A 54 -5.09 1.84 -7.61
CA LEU A 54 -3.78 1.42 -8.11
C LEU A 54 -3.69 -0.11 -8.28
N PHE A 55 -4.22 -0.86 -7.31
CA PHE A 55 -4.23 -2.31 -7.30
C PHE A 55 -5.53 -2.92 -7.85
N ARG A 56 -6.27 -2.19 -8.68
CA ARG A 56 -7.52 -2.68 -9.26
C ARG A 56 -7.28 -3.96 -10.05
N GLY A 57 -8.01 -5.03 -9.70
CA GLY A 57 -7.83 -6.37 -10.26
C GLY A 57 -6.87 -7.27 -9.44
N TYR A 58 -6.13 -6.71 -8.48
CA TYR A 58 -5.21 -7.43 -7.59
C TYR A 58 -5.77 -7.47 -6.17
N ASN A 59 -6.87 -8.22 -5.99
CA ASN A 59 -7.59 -8.29 -4.71
C ASN A 59 -6.71 -8.70 -3.51
N LYS A 60 -5.68 -9.53 -3.74
CA LYS A 60 -4.74 -9.95 -2.69
C LYS A 60 -3.94 -8.78 -2.12
N LEU A 61 -3.52 -7.85 -2.97
CA LEU A 61 -2.76 -6.66 -2.55
C LEU A 61 -3.67 -5.69 -1.79
N ILE A 62 -4.88 -5.45 -2.27
CA ILE A 62 -5.87 -4.61 -1.57
C ILE A 62 -6.19 -5.16 -0.18
N LEU A 63 -6.45 -6.47 -0.08
CA LEU A 63 -6.70 -7.14 1.20
C LEU A 63 -5.48 -7.04 2.12
N GLY A 64 -4.28 -7.31 1.59
CA GLY A 64 -3.03 -7.15 2.33
C GLY A 64 -2.89 -5.74 2.89
N PHE A 65 -3.12 -4.71 2.07
CA PHE A 65 -3.06 -3.31 2.50
C PHE A 65 -4.04 -2.99 3.63
N ASN A 66 -5.28 -3.48 3.55
CA ASN A 66 -6.29 -3.26 4.60
C ASN A 66 -5.88 -3.86 5.95
N THR A 67 -5.02 -4.89 5.98
CA THR A 67 -4.51 -5.42 7.25
C THR A 67 -3.51 -4.51 7.97
N PHE A 68 -2.95 -3.52 7.26
CA PHE A 68 -2.02 -2.52 7.79
C PHE A 68 -2.72 -1.26 8.30
N LEU A 69 -4.05 -1.23 8.25
CA LEU A 69 -4.83 -0.10 8.73
C LEU A 69 -5.36 -0.41 10.14
N PRO A 70 -5.19 0.50 11.12
CA PRO A 70 -5.83 0.34 12.41
C PRO A 70 -7.36 0.43 12.25
N ASP A 71 -8.11 -0.37 13.03
CA ASP A 71 -9.57 -0.26 13.15
C ASP A 71 -10.02 1.18 13.53
#